data_AF-A0AAJ1AUG4-F1
#
_entry.id   AF-A0AAJ1AUG4-F1
#
_cell.length_a   1.000
_cell.length_b   1.000
_cell.length_c   1.000
_cell.angle_alpha   90.00
_cell.angle_beta   90.00
_cell.angle_gamma   90.00
#
_symmetry.space_group_name_H-M   'P 1'
#
loop_
_entity.id
_entity.type
_entity.pdbx_description
1 polymer ?
#
loop_
_entity_poly.entity_id
_entity_poly.type
_entity_poly.pdbx_seq_one_letter_code
_entity_poly.pdbx_strand_id
1 'polypeptide(L)'
;MKLNGQGCYRIKKWVFWVMVLLFITLITMAGQKEKIREKWLHSQKRVEISFEGEKSELKDISTCYLCGLNNESLMGVFQGSDDIGIISLLDWYIVELRLDSYKDSKGSQITYTNTGGTFYSTGGSPSRGMANAEIMLPDTYKLDMNFLAEHLCQKCLDKCYPAN
;
A
#
# COMPACT_ATOMS: atom_id res chain seq x y z
N MET A 1 -53.19 17.68 33.60
CA MET A 1 -51.91 17.52 32.90
C MET A 1 -51.95 16.16 32.21
N LYS A 2 -52.17 16.11 30.88
CA LYS A 2 -52.28 14.87 30.09
C LYS A 2 -50.88 14.29 29.90
N LEU A 3 -50.60 13.13 30.48
CA LEU A 3 -49.42 12.34 30.11
C LEU A 3 -49.77 11.45 28.93
N ASN A 4 -48.93 11.62 27.90
CA ASN A 4 -49.04 11.16 26.53
C ASN A 4 -48.92 9.63 26.43
N GLY A 5 -49.60 9.05 25.45
CA GLY A 5 -49.76 7.60 25.29
C GLY A 5 -48.46 6.82 25.16
N GLN A 6 -48.31 5.81 26.01
CA GLN A 6 -47.30 4.76 25.85
C GLN A 6 -47.84 3.71 24.87
N GLY A 7 -47.29 3.70 23.65
CA GLY A 7 -47.52 2.60 22.71
C GLY A 7 -46.87 1.32 23.23
N CYS A 8 -47.68 0.40 23.77
CA CYS A 8 -47.23 -0.91 24.19
C CYS A 8 -46.93 -1.77 22.95
N TYR A 9 -45.66 -1.87 22.57
CA TYR A 9 -45.25 -2.72 21.46
C TYR A 9 -45.31 -4.19 21.90
N ARG A 10 -46.40 -4.91 21.59
CA ARG A 10 -46.43 -6.38 21.70
C ARG A 10 -45.75 -6.97 20.47
N ILE A 11 -44.42 -7.07 20.53
CA ILE A 11 -43.65 -7.83 19.52
C ILE A 11 -44.16 -9.27 19.54
N LYS A 12 -44.74 -9.73 18.43
CA LYS A 12 -45.10 -11.13 18.25
C LYS A 12 -43.84 -11.98 18.40
N LYS A 13 -43.91 -13.09 19.14
CA LYS A 13 -42.76 -13.98 19.40
C LYS A 13 -41.95 -14.30 18.13
N TRP A 14 -42.63 -14.49 16.99
CA TRP A 14 -41.97 -14.75 15.71
C TRP A 14 -41.09 -13.59 15.22
N VAL A 15 -41.51 -12.34 15.40
CA VAL A 15 -40.73 -11.14 15.03
C VAL A 15 -39.48 -11.01 15.89
N PHE A 16 -39.56 -11.37 17.17
CA PHE A 16 -38.39 -11.42 18.05
C PHE A 16 -37.35 -12.43 17.57
N TRP A 17 -37.78 -13.65 17.21
CA TRP A 17 -36.87 -14.68 16.69
C TRP A 17 -36.24 -14.29 15.34
N VAL A 18 -36.98 -13.60 14.46
CA VAL A 18 -36.43 -13.07 13.20
C VAL A 18 -35.35 -12.02 13.47
N MET A 19 -35.57 -11.10 14.41
CA MET A 19 -34.59 -10.07 14.76
C MET A 19 -33.31 -10.68 15.37
N VAL A 20 -33.45 -11.71 16.21
CA VAL A 20 -32.30 -12.43 16.79
C VAL A 20 -31.48 -13.14 15.72
N LEU A 21 -32.15 -13.84 14.78
CA LEU A 21 -31.47 -14.48 13.65
C LEU A 21 -30.71 -13.47 12.78
N LEU A 22 -31.34 -12.33 12.49
CA LEU A 22 -30.73 -11.25 11.71
C LEU A 22 -29.48 -10.71 12.42
N PHE A 23 -29.56 -10.46 13.73
CA PHE A 23 -28.40 -10.05 14.53
C PHE A 23 -27.26 -11.08 14.52
N ILE A 24 -27.57 -12.37 14.67
CA ILE A 24 -26.56 -13.44 14.63
C ILE A 24 -25.85 -13.45 13.26
N THR A 25 -26.60 -13.33 12.15
CA THR A 25 -26.00 -13.30 10.81
C THR A 25 -25.06 -12.10 10.62
N LEU A 26 -25.43 -10.92 11.12
CA LEU A 26 -24.58 -9.72 11.04
C LEU A 26 -23.27 -9.88 11.83
N ILE A 27 -23.33 -10.46 13.04
CA ILE A 27 -22.14 -10.73 13.86
C ILE A 27 -21.21 -11.72 13.16
N THR A 28 -21.75 -12.78 12.56
CA THR A 28 -20.93 -13.76 11.82
C THR A 28 -20.27 -13.15 10.59
N MET A 29 -20.96 -12.28 9.84
CA MET A 29 -20.37 -11.58 8.69
C MET A 29 -19.26 -10.61 9.11
N ALA A 30 -19.41 -9.91 10.23
CA ALA A 30 -18.36 -9.04 10.76
C ALA A 30 -17.12 -9.83 11.22
N GLY A 31 -17.30 -10.96 11.91
CA GLY A 31 -16.18 -11.79 12.39
C GLY A 31 -15.41 -12.53 11.29
N GLN A 32 -16.03 -12.81 10.14
CA GLN A 32 -15.36 -13.44 8.99
C GLN A 32 -14.40 -12.47 8.28
N LYS A 33 -14.65 -11.15 8.32
CA LYS A 33 -13.82 -10.15 7.64
C LYS A 33 -12.38 -10.13 8.16
N GLU A 34 -12.20 -10.18 9.48
CA GLU A 34 -10.86 -10.21 10.10
C GLU A 34 -10.09 -11.47 9.68
N LYS A 35 -10.74 -12.64 9.68
CA LYS A 35 -10.11 -13.90 9.24
C LYS A 35 -9.75 -13.93 7.76
N ILE A 36 -10.53 -13.28 6.90
CA ILE A 36 -10.21 -13.15 5.47
C ILE A 36 -9.01 -12.23 5.28
N ARG A 37 -8.93 -11.13 6.04
CA ARG A 37 -7.80 -10.18 6.00
C ARG A 37 -6.50 -10.81 6.48
N GLU A 38 -6.53 -11.55 7.59
CA GLU A 38 -5.36 -12.31 8.08
C GLU A 38 -4.89 -13.36 7.06
N LYS A 39 -5.82 -14.10 6.45
CA LYS A 39 -5.47 -15.06 5.39
C LYS A 39 -4.86 -14.39 4.17
N TRP A 40 -5.34 -13.20 3.79
CA TRP A 40 -4.75 -12.41 2.71
C TRP A 40 -3.34 -11.93 3.05
N LEU A 41 -3.12 -11.47 4.29
CA LEU A 41 -1.81 -11.02 4.78
C LEU A 41 -0.78 -12.16 4.77
N HIS A 42 -1.18 -13.36 5.19
CA HIS A 42 -0.33 -14.55 5.18
C HIS A 42 -0.17 -15.18 3.78
N SER A 43 -1.11 -14.94 2.86
CA SER A 43 -1.04 -15.36 1.46
C SER A 43 -0.04 -14.54 0.64
N GLN A 44 0.39 -13.38 1.14
CA GLN A 44 1.41 -12.54 0.53
C GLN A 44 2.79 -13.20 0.71
N LYS A 45 2.94 -14.36 0.07
CA LYS A 45 4.15 -15.17 0.03
C LYS A 45 5.19 -14.33 -0.69
N ARG A 46 6.25 -13.91 0.01
CA ARG A 46 7.44 -13.35 -0.65
C ARG A 46 7.93 -14.39 -1.65
N VAL A 47 7.77 -14.09 -2.92
CA VAL A 47 8.45 -14.83 -3.98
C VAL A 47 9.81 -14.16 -4.09
N GLU A 48 10.82 -14.76 -3.46
CA GLU A 48 12.21 -14.46 -3.81
C GLU A 48 12.43 -15.06 -5.19
N ILE A 49 12.36 -14.20 -6.19
CA ILE A 49 12.75 -14.55 -7.54
C ILE A 49 14.29 -14.44 -7.55
N SER A 50 14.97 -15.57 -7.62
CA SER A 50 16.42 -15.60 -7.78
C SER A 50 16.72 -15.27 -9.24
N PHE A 51 17.24 -14.07 -9.47
CA PHE A 51 17.70 -13.63 -10.79
C PHE A 51 19.20 -13.91 -10.91
N GLU A 52 19.63 -14.49 -12.02
CA GLU A 52 21.05 -14.59 -12.35
C GLU A 52 21.60 -13.17 -12.51
N GLY A 53 22.68 -12.87 -11.80
CA GLY A 53 23.18 -11.51 -11.63
C GLY A 53 23.59 -10.88 -12.96
N GLU A 54 22.74 -10.01 -13.49
CA GLU A 54 23.11 -9.10 -14.56
C GLU A 54 24.18 -8.12 -14.05
N LYS A 55 24.97 -7.61 -15.00
CA LYS A 55 25.98 -6.60 -14.70
C LYS A 55 25.44 -5.24 -15.13
N SER A 56 25.67 -4.25 -14.27
CA SER A 56 25.47 -2.84 -14.58
C SER A 56 26.19 -2.46 -15.87
N GLU A 57 25.45 -1.89 -16.83
CA GLU A 57 26.01 -1.24 -18.01
C GLU A 57 26.28 0.26 -17.78
N LEU A 58 25.78 0.79 -16.65
CA LEU A 58 25.98 2.17 -16.24
C LEU A 58 27.49 2.49 -16.09
N LYS A 59 27.99 3.41 -16.93
CA LYS A 59 29.41 3.82 -16.95
C LYS A 59 29.75 4.83 -15.85
N ASP A 60 28.82 5.71 -15.53
CA ASP A 60 28.99 6.74 -14.51
C ASP A 60 28.07 6.48 -13.32
N ILE A 61 28.66 6.22 -12.17
CA ILE A 61 27.90 5.94 -10.93
C ILE A 61 27.12 7.19 -10.48
N SER A 62 27.58 8.40 -10.85
CA SER A 62 26.93 9.65 -10.45
C SER A 62 25.55 9.84 -11.07
N THR A 63 25.28 9.19 -12.21
CA THR A 63 24.00 9.24 -12.93
C THR A 63 23.07 8.07 -12.58
N CYS A 64 23.45 7.26 -11.58
CA CYS A 64 22.63 6.15 -11.09
C CYS A 64 21.27 6.66 -10.61
N TYR A 65 20.20 6.03 -11.09
CA TYR A 65 18.84 6.47 -10.80
C TYR A 65 18.44 6.35 -9.31
N LEU A 66 19.08 5.46 -8.53
CA LEU A 66 18.77 5.25 -7.11
C LEU A 66 19.69 5.99 -6.13
N CYS A 67 20.99 6.11 -6.44
CA CYS A 67 21.97 6.72 -5.52
C CYS A 67 22.69 7.94 -6.09
N GLY A 68 22.52 8.19 -7.38
CA GLY A 68 23.08 9.33 -8.08
C GLY A 68 22.09 10.49 -8.17
N LEU A 69 22.53 11.53 -8.87
CA LEU A 69 21.78 12.75 -9.16
C LEU A 69 21.52 12.80 -10.66
N ASN A 70 20.60 11.96 -11.12
CA ASN A 70 20.13 12.01 -12.50
C ASN A 70 18.90 12.90 -12.57
N ASN A 71 18.85 13.83 -13.54
CA ASN A 71 17.69 14.71 -13.70
C ASN A 71 16.43 13.94 -14.13
N GLU A 72 16.60 12.78 -14.75
CA GLU A 72 15.51 11.90 -15.13
C GLU A 72 15.08 10.98 -13.97
N SER A 73 15.92 10.84 -12.94
CA SER A 73 15.51 10.15 -11.73
C SER A 73 14.79 11.13 -10.81
N LEU A 74 13.59 10.75 -10.37
CA LEU A 74 12.85 11.52 -9.36
C LEU A 74 13.58 11.59 -8.02
N MET A 75 14.71 10.88 -7.85
CA MET A 75 15.47 10.81 -6.61
C MET A 75 15.93 12.18 -6.12
N GLY A 76 16.30 13.11 -7.02
CA GLY A 76 16.70 14.47 -6.64
C GLY A 76 15.57 15.26 -5.94
N VAL A 77 14.30 14.92 -6.19
CA VAL A 77 13.14 15.56 -5.55
C VAL A 77 12.90 15.02 -4.14
N PHE A 78 13.18 13.74 -3.91
CA PHE A 78 13.01 13.08 -2.62
C PHE A 78 14.28 13.11 -1.75
N GLN A 79 15.42 13.53 -2.31
CA GLN A 79 16.67 13.61 -1.58
C GLN A 79 16.59 14.72 -0.53
N GLY A 80 16.63 14.33 0.75
CA GLY A 80 16.57 15.25 1.89
C GLY A 80 15.18 15.41 2.52
N SER A 81 14.17 14.66 2.08
CA SER A 81 12.93 14.51 2.84
C SER A 81 13.13 13.52 3.98
N ASP A 82 12.60 13.82 5.17
CA ASP A 82 12.54 12.90 6.31
C ASP A 82 11.38 11.89 6.21
N ASP A 83 10.59 11.97 5.13
CA ASP A 83 9.47 11.07 4.86
C ASP A 83 9.92 9.74 4.25
N ILE A 84 9.14 8.69 4.51
CA ILE A 84 9.36 7.36 3.94
C ILE A 84 8.66 7.29 2.59
N GLY A 85 9.33 6.74 1.57
CA GLY A 85 8.74 6.50 0.25
C GLY A 85 8.91 5.06 -0.20
N ILE A 86 8.01 4.60 -1.06
CA ILE A 86 8.14 3.34 -1.80
C ILE A 86 8.35 3.70 -3.27
N ILE A 87 9.45 3.22 -3.87
CA ILE A 87 9.68 3.36 -5.31
C ILE A 87 9.31 2.06 -6.02
N SER A 88 8.55 2.17 -7.10
CA SER A 88 8.29 1.08 -8.02
C SER A 88 9.31 1.13 -9.15
N LEU A 89 10.04 0.02 -9.32
CA LEU A 89 11.03 -0.13 -10.39
C LEU A 89 10.38 -0.44 -11.76
N LEU A 90 9.06 -0.70 -11.78
CA LEU A 90 8.33 -1.05 -13.01
C LEU A 90 8.00 0.18 -13.86
N ASP A 91 7.57 1.26 -13.19
CA ASP A 91 7.06 2.49 -13.79
C ASP A 91 7.82 3.73 -13.29
N TRP A 92 8.89 3.51 -12.52
CA TRP A 92 9.68 4.54 -11.85
C TRP A 92 8.87 5.49 -10.96
N TYR A 93 7.69 5.05 -10.51
CA TYR A 93 6.79 5.86 -9.70
C TYR A 93 7.19 5.81 -8.22
N ILE A 94 7.17 6.98 -7.56
CA ILE A 94 7.46 7.09 -6.13
C ILE A 94 6.17 7.41 -5.39
N VAL A 95 5.87 6.55 -4.42
CA VAL A 95 4.77 6.65 -3.49
C VAL A 95 5.29 7.24 -2.19
N GLU A 96 4.86 8.44 -1.86
CA GLU A 96 5.22 9.12 -0.61
C GLU A 96 4.29 8.70 0.54
N LEU A 97 4.87 8.25 1.66
CA LEU A 97 4.18 7.92 2.90
C LEU A 97 4.43 9.02 3.91
N ARG A 98 3.48 9.96 3.98
CA ARG A 98 3.54 11.08 4.90
C ARG A 98 3.30 10.60 6.33
N LEU A 99 4.32 10.69 7.16
CA LEU A 99 4.25 10.27 8.57
C LEU A 99 4.02 11.43 9.52
N ASP A 100 4.40 12.65 9.12
CA ASP A 100 4.24 13.83 9.95
C ASP A 100 3.12 14.77 9.46
N SER A 101 2.57 15.53 10.40
CA SER A 101 1.54 16.53 10.11
C SER A 101 2.15 17.89 9.77
N TYR A 102 3.42 17.98 9.35
CA TYR A 102 4.16 19.25 9.26
C TYR A 102 3.47 20.28 8.35
N LYS A 103 2.66 19.81 7.39
CA LYS A 103 1.76 20.65 6.58
C LYS A 103 0.29 20.44 6.92
N ASP A 104 -0.13 20.93 8.08
CA ASP A 104 -1.51 21.29 8.52
C ASP A 104 -2.68 20.32 8.22
N SER A 105 -2.37 19.09 7.81
CA SER A 105 -3.34 18.08 7.42
C SER A 105 -3.72 17.30 8.66
N LYS A 106 -4.57 17.87 9.53
CA LYS A 106 -5.04 17.21 10.77
C LYS A 106 -6.02 16.04 10.53
N GLY A 107 -6.14 15.56 9.29
CA GLY A 107 -7.09 14.54 8.87
C GLY A 107 -6.40 13.29 8.32
N SER A 108 -7.13 12.18 8.30
CA SER A 108 -6.70 11.00 7.56
C SER A 108 -6.75 11.30 6.06
N GLN A 109 -5.65 11.04 5.35
CA GLN A 109 -5.58 11.20 3.90
C GLN A 109 -5.58 9.81 3.26
N ILE A 110 -6.33 9.65 2.18
CA ILE A 110 -6.27 8.48 1.30
C ILE A 110 -6.00 8.98 -0.12
N THR A 111 -5.00 8.42 -0.78
CA THR A 111 -4.62 8.74 -2.16
C THR A 111 -4.66 7.46 -2.99
N TYR A 112 -5.28 7.55 -4.17
CA TYR A 112 -5.32 6.46 -5.14
C TYR A 112 -4.62 6.91 -6.42
N THR A 113 -3.63 6.14 -6.86
CA THR A 113 -2.92 6.38 -8.12
C THR A 113 -2.93 5.12 -8.97
N ASN A 114 -3.11 5.29 -10.28
CA ASN A 114 -3.00 4.21 -11.26
C ASN A 114 -1.98 4.61 -12.34
N THR A 115 -0.97 3.78 -12.53
CA THR A 115 0.11 3.99 -13.51
C THR A 115 0.05 2.96 -14.64
N GLY A 116 -1.09 2.87 -15.31
CA GLY A 116 -1.24 2.03 -16.50
C GLY A 116 -1.26 0.52 -16.22
N GLY A 117 -1.62 0.12 -15.00
CA GLY A 117 -1.78 -1.29 -14.63
C GLY A 117 -1.48 -1.58 -13.16
N THR A 118 -0.57 -0.79 -12.56
CA THR A 118 -0.31 -0.85 -11.12
C THR A 118 -1.20 0.15 -10.40
N PHE A 119 -1.85 -0.31 -9.33
CA PHE A 119 -2.70 0.51 -8.48
C PHE A 119 -2.04 0.72 -7.11
N TYR A 120 -1.88 1.98 -6.73
CA TYR A 120 -1.35 2.40 -5.45
C TYR A 120 -2.47 3.02 -4.63
N SER A 121 -2.67 2.50 -3.43
CA SER A 121 -3.57 3.06 -2.44
C SER A 121 -2.75 3.39 -1.21
N THR A 122 -2.52 4.68 -0.95
CA THR A 122 -1.91 5.12 0.31
C THR A 122 -2.95 5.69 1.23
N GLY A 123 -2.79 5.40 2.51
CA GLY A 123 -3.54 5.99 3.58
C GLY A 123 -2.59 6.48 4.67
N GLY A 124 -3.06 7.41 5.48
CA GLY A 124 -2.29 7.83 6.63
C GLY A 124 -3.10 8.59 7.65
N SER A 125 -2.60 8.58 8.88
CA SER A 125 -2.97 9.49 9.96
C SER A 125 -1.67 10.10 10.48
N PRO A 126 -1.19 11.20 9.84
CA PRO A 126 0.10 11.77 10.20
C PRO A 126 0.15 12.30 11.65
N SER A 127 -1.00 12.71 12.20
CA SER A 127 -1.14 13.06 13.63
C SER A 127 -0.84 11.90 14.59
N ARG A 128 -0.84 10.66 14.11
CA ARG A 128 -0.51 9.44 14.87
C ARG A 128 0.80 8.80 14.42
N GLY A 129 1.54 9.42 13.50
CA GLY A 129 2.74 8.81 12.92
C GLY A 129 2.46 7.53 12.14
N MET A 130 1.25 7.37 11.59
CA MET A 130 0.82 6.15 10.91
C MET A 130 0.62 6.41 9.41
N ALA A 131 1.19 5.55 8.58
CA ALA A 131 0.89 5.47 7.15
C ALA A 131 0.73 4.01 6.73
N ASN A 132 -0.03 3.79 5.67
CA ASN A 132 -0.21 2.48 5.05
C ASN A 132 -0.17 2.63 3.53
N ALA A 133 0.41 1.64 2.85
CA ALA A 133 0.34 1.50 1.41
C ALA A 133 -0.20 0.11 1.08
N GLU A 134 -1.10 0.06 0.10
CA GLU A 134 -1.53 -1.14 -0.57
C GLU A 134 -1.21 -0.98 -2.06
N ILE A 135 -0.48 -1.94 -2.61
CA ILE A 135 0.01 -1.91 -3.99
C ILE A 135 -0.52 -3.16 -4.68
N MET A 136 -1.33 -2.97 -5.72
CA MET A 136 -1.82 -4.05 -6.56
C MET A 136 -1.06 -3.99 -7.88
N LEU A 137 -0.21 -4.99 -8.08
CA LEU A 137 0.53 -5.17 -9.34
C LEU A 137 -0.38 -5.85 -10.39
N PRO A 138 -0.16 -5.59 -11.68
CA PRO A 138 -0.87 -6.32 -12.74
C PRO A 138 -0.44 -7.78 -12.78
N ASP A 139 -1.35 -8.68 -13.17
CA ASP A 139 -1.09 -10.14 -13.23
C ASP A 139 0.07 -10.50 -14.18
N THR A 140 0.34 -9.67 -15.18
CA THR A 140 1.39 -9.86 -16.19
C THR A 140 2.55 -8.88 -16.02
N TYR A 141 3.00 -8.62 -14.80
CA TYR A 141 4.15 -7.74 -14.58
C TYR A 141 5.44 -8.42 -15.06
N LYS A 142 6.26 -7.67 -15.80
CA LYS A 142 7.63 -8.03 -16.17
C LYS A 142 8.53 -6.85 -15.88
N LEU A 143 9.57 -7.10 -15.09
CA LEU A 143 10.59 -6.11 -14.83
C LEU A 143 11.50 -6.02 -16.07
N ASP A 144 11.73 -4.80 -16.57
CA ASP A 144 12.66 -4.58 -17.67
C ASP A 144 14.09 -4.55 -17.13
N MET A 145 14.76 -5.69 -17.25
CA MET A 145 16.09 -5.87 -16.70
C MET A 145 17.15 -5.06 -17.44
N ASN A 146 17.00 -4.90 -18.77
CA ASN A 146 17.89 -4.05 -19.56
C ASN A 146 17.81 -2.60 -19.08
N PHE A 147 16.59 -2.11 -18.85
CA PHE A 147 16.39 -0.77 -18.31
C PHE A 147 17.09 -0.60 -16.95
N LEU A 148 16.97 -1.58 -16.04
CA LEU A 148 17.66 -1.51 -14.75
C LEU A 148 19.19 -1.57 -14.90
N ALA A 149 19.71 -2.47 -15.73
CA ALA A 149 21.15 -2.61 -15.96
C ALA A 149 21.78 -1.33 -16.56
N GLU A 150 21.06 -0.63 -17.43
CA GLU A 150 21.49 0.62 -18.05
C GLU A 150 21.49 1.80 -17.07
N HIS A 151 20.53 1.86 -16.12
CA HIS A 151 20.27 3.05 -15.30
C HIS A 151 20.71 2.92 -13.83
N LEU A 152 21.02 1.71 -13.36
CA LEU A 152 21.45 1.44 -11.99
C LEU A 152 22.90 0.98 -11.95
N CYS A 153 23.65 1.50 -10.97
CA CYS A 153 24.98 0.98 -10.66
C CYS A 153 24.90 -0.41 -10.03
N GLN A 154 25.99 -1.20 -10.13
CA GLN A 154 26.03 -2.56 -9.60
C GLN A 154 25.60 -2.65 -8.13
N LYS A 155 26.04 -1.71 -7.29
CA LYS A 155 25.67 -1.68 -5.86
C LYS A 155 24.16 -1.52 -5.63
N CYS A 156 23.46 -0.78 -6.48
CA CYS A 156 22.02 -0.60 -6.37
C CYS A 156 21.27 -1.79 -6.94
N LEU A 157 21.75 -2.32 -8.07
CA LEU A 157 21.27 -3.56 -8.67
C LEU A 157 21.33 -4.74 -7.69
N ASP A 158 22.47 -4.96 -7.03
CA ASP A 158 22.67 -6.04 -6.05
C ASP A 158 21.69 -5.93 -4.84
N LYS A 159 21.15 -4.75 -4.55
CA LYS A 159 20.10 -4.57 -3.53
C LYS A 159 18.72 -4.98 -4.03
N CYS A 160 18.48 -4.84 -5.33
CA CYS A 160 17.25 -5.24 -5.98
C CYS A 160 17.22 -6.76 -6.21
N TYR A 161 18.38 -7.36 -6.50
CA TYR A 161 18.58 -8.80 -6.57
C TYR A 161 19.85 -9.19 -5.79
N PRO A 162 19.74 -9.61 -4.52
CA PRO A 162 20.90 -10.16 -3.84
C PRO A 162 21.31 -11.47 -4.55
N ALA A 163 22.51 -11.48 -5.12
CA ALA A 163 23.14 -12.72 -5.58
C ALA A 163 23.34 -13.64 -4.35
N ASN A 164 22.84 -14.86 -4.45
CA ASN A 164 22.86 -15.86 -3.38
C ASN A 164 24.25 -16.51 -3.24
#